data_AF-A0A355WFT5-F1
#
_entry.id   AF-A0A355WFT5-F1
#
_cell.length_a   1.000
_cell.length_b   1.000
_cell.length_c   1.000
_cell.angle_alpha   90.00
_cell.angle_beta   90.00
_cell.angle_gamma   90.00
#
_symmetry.space_group_name_H-M   'P 1'
#
loop_
_entity.id
_entity.type
_entity.pdbx_description
1 polymer ?
#
loop_
_entity_poly.entity_id
_entity_poly.type
_entity_poly.pdbx_seq_one_letter_code
_entity_poly.pdbx_strand_id
1 'polypeptide(L)'
;MGDAGLTIIYDQSIETDYSLKSGAEAFETLFGAISKPTAIICGNDVLAVGAISKALDMGLSVPRDISIVGFDNIELAQVSGH
;
A
#
# COMPACT_ATOMS: atom_id res chain seq x y z
N MET A 1 8.58 19.17 -7.66
CA MET A 1 8.25 18.61 -6.32
C MET A 1 9.54 18.14 -5.67
N GLY A 2 10.23 19.06 -5.00
CA GLY A 2 11.23 18.74 -3.98
C GLY A 2 10.62 19.00 -2.60
N ASP A 3 11.37 18.66 -1.55
CA ASP A 3 11.07 18.88 -0.13
C ASP A 3 10.41 17.74 0.66
N ALA A 4 10.94 16.53 0.49
CA ALA A 4 11.30 15.68 1.62
C ALA A 4 12.58 14.94 1.24
N GLY A 5 13.62 14.98 2.09
CA GLY A 5 14.92 14.32 1.84
C GLY A 5 14.87 12.79 1.84
N LEU A 6 13.77 12.20 1.37
CA LEU A 6 13.58 10.78 1.18
C LEU A 6 14.09 10.43 -0.21
N THR A 7 15.27 9.80 -0.26
CA THR A 7 15.66 9.05 -1.45
C THR A 7 14.62 7.94 -1.64
N ILE A 8 13.65 8.15 -2.53
CA ILE A 8 12.71 7.09 -2.94
C ILE A 8 13.51 6.09 -3.75
N ILE A 9 13.90 4.99 -3.12
CA ILE A 9 14.55 3.87 -3.80
C ILE A 9 13.43 3.09 -4.49
N TYR A 10 13.21 3.34 -5.78
CA TYR A 10 12.25 2.63 -6.64
C TYR A 10 12.69 1.19 -6.99
N ASP A 11 13.32 0.47 -6.07
CA ASP A 11 13.81 -0.89 -6.35
C ASP A 11 12.66 -1.91 -6.50
N GLN A 12 11.46 -1.57 -5.99
CA GLN A 12 10.29 -2.44 -6.03
C GLN A 12 9.04 -1.70 -6.49
N SER A 13 8.79 -1.73 -7.81
CA SER A 13 7.56 -1.24 -8.44
C SER A 13 6.86 -2.38 -9.18
N ILE A 14 5.53 -2.45 -9.07
CA ILE A 14 4.70 -3.40 -9.79
C ILE A 14 3.64 -2.64 -10.55
N GLU A 15 3.57 -2.86 -11.87
CA GLU A 15 2.47 -2.40 -12.72
C GLU A 15 1.36 -3.44 -12.71
N THR A 16 0.11 -3.00 -12.55
CA THR A 16 -1.04 -3.90 -12.48
C THR A 16 -2.32 -3.20 -12.92
N ASP A 17 -3.35 -3.97 -13.23
CA ASP A 17 -4.65 -3.46 -13.67
C ASP A 17 -5.34 -2.64 -12.58
N TYR A 18 -6.21 -1.72 -13.00
CA TYR A 18 -7.05 -0.93 -12.09
C TYR A 18 -8.14 -1.80 -11.45
N SER A 19 -7.83 -2.51 -10.36
CA SER A 19 -8.81 -3.29 -9.60
C SER A 19 -8.39 -3.56 -8.15
N LEU A 20 -9.38 -3.80 -7.27
CA LEU A 20 -9.12 -4.21 -5.88
C LEU A 20 -8.26 -5.49 -5.80
N LYS A 21 -8.57 -6.47 -6.66
CA LYS A 21 -7.86 -7.76 -6.70
C LYS A 21 -6.40 -7.55 -7.07
N SER A 22 -6.15 -6.76 -8.11
CA SER A 22 -4.81 -6.40 -8.58
C SER A 22 -4.00 -5.68 -7.50
N GLY A 23 -4.62 -4.76 -6.74
CA GLY A 23 -3.98 -4.11 -5.59
C GLY A 23 -3.59 -5.07 -4.47
N ALA A 24 -4.44 -6.05 -4.15
CA ALA A 24 -4.17 -7.09 -3.16
C ALA A 24 -3.00 -8.00 -3.59
N GLU A 25 -3.00 -8.45 -4.86
CA GLU A 25 -1.94 -9.31 -5.41
C GLU A 25 -0.58 -8.59 -5.48
N ALA A 26 -0.59 -7.31 -5.86
CA ALA A 26 0.61 -6.47 -5.85
C ALA A 26 1.17 -6.28 -4.43
N PHE A 27 0.30 -6.06 -3.43
CA PHE A 27 0.70 -5.98 -2.03
C PHE A 27 1.38 -7.26 -1.55
N GLU A 28 0.78 -8.42 -1.82
CA GLU A 28 1.33 -9.71 -1.40
C GLU A 28 2.72 -9.95 -2.01
N THR A 29 2.89 -9.58 -3.28
CA THR A 29 4.17 -9.70 -3.98
C THR A 29 5.24 -8.80 -3.36
N LEU A 30 4.92 -7.53 -3.10
CA LEU A 30 5.84 -6.58 -2.46
C LEU A 30 6.19 -6.99 -1.02
N PHE A 31 5.20 -7.42 -0.24
CA PHE A 31 5.41 -7.80 1.16
C PHE A 31 6.10 -9.17 1.33
N GLY A 32 6.05 -10.01 0.28
CA GLY A 32 6.79 -11.27 0.19
C GLY A 32 8.28 -11.11 -0.16
N ALA A 33 8.73 -9.91 -0.53
CA ALA A 33 10.13 -9.68 -0.87
C ALA A 33 11.07 -9.81 0.35
N ILE A 34 12.34 -10.14 0.10
CA ILE A 34 13.38 -10.28 1.14
C ILE A 34 13.49 -9.00 1.98
N SER A 35 13.52 -7.86 1.31
CA SER A 35 13.44 -6.54 1.93
C SER A 35 11.99 -6.06 1.89
N LYS A 36 11.29 -6.24 3.01
CA LYS A 36 9.88 -5.84 3.11
C LYS A 36 9.73 -4.32 3.13
N PRO A 37 8.77 -3.75 2.38
CA PRO A 37 8.49 -2.33 2.45
C PRO A 37 7.89 -1.97 3.82
N THR A 38 8.19 -0.77 4.32
CA THR A 38 7.48 -0.15 5.45
C THR A 38 6.34 0.77 4.99
N ALA A 39 6.35 1.15 3.72
CA ALA A 39 5.32 1.94 3.08
C ALA A 39 5.10 1.53 1.61
N ILE A 40 3.85 1.56 1.15
CA ILE A 40 3.47 1.33 -0.25
C ILE A 40 2.69 2.54 -0.76
N ILE A 41 3.08 3.03 -1.93
CA ILE A 41 2.36 4.08 -2.65
C ILE A 41 1.63 3.42 -3.81
N CYS A 42 0.31 3.50 -3.79
CA CYS A 42 -0.54 2.99 -4.85
C CYS A 42 -0.85 4.12 -5.84
N GLY A 43 -0.82 3.80 -7.14
CA GLY A 43 -1.08 4.79 -8.20
C GLY A 43 -2.52 5.31 -8.24
N ASN A 44 -3.44 4.73 -7.47
CA ASN A 44 -4.82 5.18 -7.25
C ASN A 44 -5.40 4.52 -5.99
N ASP A 45 -6.58 4.97 -5.54
CA ASP A 45 -7.18 4.49 -4.31
C ASP A 45 -7.80 3.09 -4.41
N VAL A 46 -8.24 2.65 -5.59
CA VAL A 46 -8.76 1.29 -5.77
C VAL A 46 -7.65 0.27 -5.50
N LEU A 47 -6.43 0.52 -6.00
CA LEU A 47 -5.28 -0.31 -5.66
C LEU A 47 -4.95 -0.24 -4.16
N ALA A 48 -5.03 0.96 -3.56
CA ALA A 48 -4.76 1.15 -2.13
C ALA A 48 -5.75 0.36 -1.24
N VAL A 49 -7.04 0.39 -1.55
CA VAL A 49 -8.06 -0.38 -0.82
C VAL A 49 -7.79 -1.88 -0.94
N GLY A 50 -7.43 -2.36 -2.14
CA GLY A 50 -7.05 -3.75 -2.36
C GLY A 50 -5.83 -4.16 -1.52
N ALA A 51 -4.80 -3.32 -1.51
CA ALA A 51 -3.58 -3.52 -0.72
C ALA A 51 -3.86 -3.52 0.79
N ILE A 52 -4.70 -2.60 1.29
CA ILE A 52 -5.10 -2.54 2.70
C ILE A 52 -5.90 -3.77 3.09
N SER A 53 -6.85 -4.20 2.25
CA SER A 53 -7.63 -5.42 2.50
C SER A 53 -6.69 -6.62 2.67
N LYS A 54 -5.70 -6.76 1.78
CA LYS A 54 -4.74 -7.85 1.86
C LYS A 54 -3.82 -7.74 3.09
N ALA A 55 -3.40 -6.53 3.46
CA ALA A 55 -2.61 -6.31 4.66
C ALA A 55 -3.36 -6.78 5.92
N LEU A 56 -4.64 -6.40 6.03
CA LEU A 56 -5.52 -6.81 7.13
C LEU A 56 -5.74 -8.34 7.14
N ASP A 57 -5.96 -8.96 5.97
CA ASP A 57 -6.09 -10.43 5.85
C ASP A 57 -4.82 -11.18 6.30
N MET A 58 -3.65 -10.54 6.15
CA MET A 58 -2.36 -11.06 6.62
C MET A 58 -2.10 -10.77 8.11
N GLY A 59 -3.05 -10.16 8.81
CA GLY A 59 -2.95 -9.80 10.23
C GLY A 59 -2.09 -8.57 10.51
N LEU A 60 -1.78 -7.77 9.49
CA LEU A 60 -1.02 -6.52 9.63
C LEU A 60 -1.96 -5.37 9.98
N SER A 61 -1.49 -4.47 10.83
CA SER A 61 -2.16 -3.23 11.16
C SER A 61 -1.70 -2.10 10.23
N VAL A 62 -2.63 -1.40 9.59
CA VAL A 62 -2.36 -0.17 8.84
C VAL A 62 -2.77 1.02 9.71
N PRO A 63 -1.91 2.02 10.00
CA PRO A 63 -0.55 2.22 9.49
C PRO A 63 0.59 1.62 10.34
N ARG A 64 0.29 0.92 11.44
CA ARG A 64 1.29 0.55 12.46
C ARG A 64 2.41 -0.36 11.96
N ASP A 65 2.07 -1.40 11.20
CA ASP A 65 3.02 -2.38 10.66
C ASP A 65 3.44 -2.04 9.24
N ILE A 66 2.54 -1.42 8.47
CA ILE A 66 2.80 -0.92 7.11
C ILE A 66 1.92 0.28 6.81
N SER A 67 2.49 1.31 6.20
CA SER A 67 1.75 2.48 5.70
C SER A 67 1.34 2.28 4.24
N ILE A 68 0.09 2.57 3.90
CA ILE A 68 -0.41 2.45 2.52
C ILE A 68 -1.11 3.75 2.16
N VAL A 69 -0.77 4.32 1.02
CA VAL A 69 -1.37 5.56 0.51
C VAL A 69 -1.86 5.37 -0.92
N GLY A 70 -3.04 5.89 -1.23
CA GLY A 70 -3.54 6.07 -2.59
C GLY A 70 -3.30 7.49 -3.08
N PHE A 71 -3.48 7.72 -4.39
CA PHE A 71 -3.13 8.98 -5.05
C PHE A 71 -4.35 9.87 -5.39
N ASP A 72 -5.57 9.32 -5.49
CA ASP A 72 -6.75 10.02 -6.04
C ASP A 72 -7.77 10.50 -4.98
N ASN A 73 -7.36 10.49 -3.71
CA ASN A 73 -8.05 11.17 -2.61
C ASN A 73 -9.35 10.49 -2.10
N ILE A 74 -9.39 9.17 -1.93
CA ILE A 74 -10.32 8.53 -0.99
C ILE A 74 -9.74 8.64 0.43
N GLU A 75 -10.34 9.49 1.27
CA GLU A 75 -10.15 9.45 2.72
C GLU A 75 -10.46 8.04 3.22
N LEU A 76 -9.43 7.23 3.45
CA LEU A 76 -9.54 5.97 4.15
C LEU A 76 -9.83 6.29 5.62
N ALA A 77 -11.12 6.44 5.91
CA ALA A 77 -11.63 6.68 7.24
C ALA A 77 -11.10 5.60 8.20
N GLN A 78 -10.48 6.06 9.29
CA GLN A 78 -10.09 5.21 10.40
C GLN A 78 -11.32 4.43 10.89
N VAL A 79 -11.30 3.11 10.72
CA VAL A 79 -12.20 2.21 11.43
C VAL A 79 -11.49 1.70 12.67
N SER A 80 -11.49 2.51 13.73
CA SER A 80 -11.05 2.06 15.05
C SER A 80 -12.17 1.28 15.70
N GLY A 81 -12.07 -0.06 15.68
CA GLY A 81 -12.87 -0.96 16.49
C GLY A 81 -12.38 -0.98 17.93
N HIS A 82 -13.36 -1.04 18.85
CA HIS A 82 -13.28 -0.97 20.32
C HIS A 82 -12.38 -2.05 20.95
#